data_AF-A0A512HWT8-F1
#
_entry.id   AF-A0A512HWT8-F1
#
_cell.length_a   1.000
_cell.length_b   1.000
_cell.length_c   1.000
_cell.angle_alpha   90.00
_cell.angle_beta   90.00
_cell.angle_gamma   90.00
#
_symmetry.space_group_name_H-M   'P 1'
#
loop_
_entity.id
_entity.type
_entity.pdbx_description
1 polymer ?
#
loop_
_entity_poly.entity_id
_entity_poly.type
_entity_poly.pdbx_seq_one_letter_code
_entity_poly.pdbx_strand_id
1 'polypeptide(L)'
;MGRPQSVAFRALDRHVVAGRADEAALSTASGTLSYAQLLHESASLAGGLRDLGLRAGAPVHLDVPDRHLWVVSVLAIVRLGAEPDPDASFTITGDPVMIRAADEEYEFDLVLRAGRVDPAPSSVHDEGDYGERMERRFGDVLATLLHGGTLT
;
A
#
# COMPACT_ATOMS: atom_id res chain seq x y z
N MET A 1 18.52 21.02 -2.11
CA MET A 1 17.22 20.56 -1.59
C MET A 1 17.41 19.10 -1.18
N GLY A 2 17.14 18.72 0.07
CA GLY A 2 17.23 17.30 0.48
C GLY A 2 16.18 16.46 -0.26
N ARG A 3 16.45 15.17 -0.48
CA ARG A 3 15.44 14.28 -1.08
C ARG A 3 14.27 14.14 -0.09
N PRO A 4 13.00 14.27 -0.54
CA PRO A 4 11.85 14.13 0.34
C PRO A 4 11.84 12.71 0.93
N GLN A 5 11.52 12.60 2.22
CA GLN A 5 11.35 11.31 2.88
C GLN A 5 10.14 10.58 2.28
N SER A 6 10.21 9.25 2.20
CA SER A 6 9.14 8.44 1.60
C SER A 6 7.75 8.77 2.17
N VAL A 7 6.79 9.00 1.28
CA VAL A 7 5.39 9.18 1.62
C VAL A 7 4.83 7.94 2.33
N ALA A 8 5.28 6.73 1.97
CA ALA A 8 4.88 5.49 2.64
C ALA A 8 5.36 5.49 4.11
N PHE A 9 6.64 5.82 4.33
CA PHE A 9 7.21 5.93 5.68
C PHE A 9 6.47 6.97 6.52
N ARG A 10 6.17 8.14 5.93
CA ARG A 10 5.43 9.22 6.59
C ARG A 10 3.97 8.83 6.86
N ALA A 11 3.34 8.04 6.00
CA ALA A 11 1.95 7.64 6.19
C ALA A 11 1.80 6.57 7.29
N LEU A 12 2.76 5.65 7.45
CA LEU A 12 2.64 4.52 8.38
C LEU A 12 3.80 4.41 9.37
N ASP A 13 5.00 4.09 8.87
CA ASP A 13 6.12 3.62 9.67
C ASP A 13 6.49 4.61 10.78
N ARG A 14 6.49 5.91 10.48
CA ARG A 14 6.82 6.94 11.48
C ARG A 14 5.88 6.94 12.67
N HIS A 15 4.61 6.57 12.50
CA HIS A 15 3.63 6.57 13.59
C HIS A 15 3.86 5.40 14.52
N VAL A 16 4.18 4.23 13.96
CA VAL A 16 4.57 3.05 14.74
C VAL A 16 5.86 3.34 15.52
N VAL A 17 6.87 3.92 14.87
CA VAL A 17 8.12 4.34 15.52
C VAL A 17 7.88 5.40 16.61
N ALA A 18 6.88 6.28 16.43
CA ALA A 18 6.49 7.28 17.42
C ALA A 18 5.61 6.73 18.56
N GLY A 19 5.41 5.41 18.65
CA GLY A 19 4.69 4.77 19.75
C GLY A 19 3.18 4.63 19.54
N ARG A 20 2.67 4.90 18.32
CA ARG A 20 1.23 4.83 18.00
C ARG A 20 0.79 3.48 17.43
N ALA A 21 1.58 2.43 17.68
CA ALA A 21 1.40 1.10 17.11
C ALA A 21 -0.01 0.53 17.31
N ASP A 22 -0.58 0.74 18.50
CA ASP A 22 -1.88 0.20 18.91
C ASP A 22 -3.07 1.14 18.59
N GLU A 23 -2.81 2.35 18.11
CA GLU A 23 -3.87 3.28 17.72
C GLU A 23 -4.54 2.85 16.41
N ALA A 24 -5.85 3.06 16.29
CA ALA A 24 -6.61 2.72 15.10
C ALA A 24 -6.18 3.57 13.88
N ALA A 25 -5.80 2.91 12.78
CA ALA A 25 -5.45 3.54 11.51
C ALA A 25 -6.52 3.37 10.44
N LEU A 26 -7.29 2.27 10.51
CA LEU A 26 -8.37 1.95 9.57
C LEU A 26 -9.51 1.27 10.32
N SER A 27 -10.75 1.68 10.08
CA SER A 27 -11.95 1.10 10.67
C SER A 27 -13.03 0.96 9.61
N THR A 28 -13.30 -0.26 9.18
CA THR A 28 -14.32 -0.58 8.16
C THR A 28 -15.41 -1.48 8.77
N ALA A 29 -16.40 -1.87 7.96
CA ALA A 29 -17.38 -2.88 8.36
C ALA A 29 -16.74 -4.25 8.67
N SER A 30 -15.58 -4.54 8.08
CA SER A 30 -14.84 -5.80 8.27
C SER A 30 -13.99 -5.81 9.55
N GLY A 31 -13.79 -4.65 10.19
CA GLY A 31 -13.07 -4.51 11.44
C GLY A 31 -12.16 -3.29 11.51
N THR A 32 -11.36 -3.23 12.57
CA THR A 32 -10.41 -2.15 12.81
C THR A 32 -8.99 -2.69 12.78
N LEU A 33 -8.11 -2.01 12.03
CA LEU A 33 -6.67 -2.22 12.07
C LEU A 33 -5.97 -1.08 12.80
N SER A 34 -5.05 -1.44 13.68
CA SER A 34 -4.10 -0.50 14.26
C SER A 34 -3.04 -0.07 13.24
N TYR A 35 -2.26 0.98 13.55
CA TYR A 35 -1.12 1.38 12.72
C TYR A 35 -0.12 0.24 12.50
N ALA A 36 0.18 -0.56 13.52
CA ALA A 36 1.09 -1.69 13.37
C ALA A 36 0.50 -2.80 12.49
N GLN A 37 -0.80 -3.07 12.60
CA GLN A 37 -1.46 -4.08 11.77
C GLN A 37 -1.56 -3.62 10.31
N LEU A 38 -1.95 -2.37 10.06
CA LEU A 38 -2.03 -1.81 8.72
C LEU A 38 -0.64 -1.72 8.06
N LEU A 39 0.39 -1.35 8.82
CA LEU A 39 1.77 -1.41 8.37
C LEU A 39 2.17 -2.84 7.99
N HIS A 40 1.87 -3.82 8.84
CA HIS A 40 2.21 -5.21 8.57
C HIS A 40 1.52 -5.75 7.32
N GLU A 41 0.21 -5.53 7.16
CA GLU A 41 -0.55 -6.02 6.00
C GLU A 41 -0.07 -5.38 4.71
N SER A 42 0.06 -4.05 4.68
CA SER A 42 0.52 -3.33 3.48
C SER A 42 1.96 -3.67 3.10
N ALA A 43 2.87 -3.81 4.07
CA ALA A 43 4.24 -4.24 3.83
C ALA A 43 4.33 -5.68 3.34
N SER A 44 3.49 -6.57 3.88
CA SER A 44 3.44 -7.98 3.45
C SER A 44 2.89 -8.09 2.03
N LEU A 45 1.80 -7.39 1.70
CA LEU A 45 1.29 -7.35 0.34
C LEU A 45 2.35 -6.81 -0.61
N ALA A 46 3.03 -5.71 -0.25
CA ALA A 46 4.13 -5.16 -1.04
C ALA A 46 5.26 -6.19 -1.26
N GLY A 47 5.61 -6.99 -0.25
CA GLY A 47 6.56 -8.10 -0.40
C GLY A 47 6.11 -9.11 -1.46
N GLY A 48 4.85 -9.57 -1.37
CA GLY A 48 4.28 -10.52 -2.32
C GLY A 48 4.18 -9.96 -3.74
N LEU A 49 3.73 -8.71 -3.91
CA LEU A 49 3.67 -8.05 -5.21
C LEU A 49 5.06 -7.89 -5.86
N ARG A 50 6.07 -7.58 -5.05
CA ARG A 50 7.46 -7.48 -5.51
C ARG A 50 8.00 -8.84 -5.98
N ASP A 51 7.62 -9.93 -5.30
CA ASP A 51 7.99 -11.28 -5.70
C ASP A 51 7.30 -11.71 -7.01
N LEU A 52 6.09 -11.19 -7.26
CA LEU A 52 5.39 -11.30 -8.56
C LEU A 52 5.95 -10.35 -9.64
N GLY A 53 7.00 -9.59 -9.34
CA GLY A 53 7.71 -8.75 -10.30
C GLY A 53 7.30 -7.29 -10.35
N LEU A 54 6.42 -6.81 -9.45
CA LEU A 54 6.10 -5.38 -9.36
C LEU A 54 7.32 -4.61 -8.82
N ARG A 55 7.69 -3.51 -9.48
CA ARG A 55 8.87 -2.70 -9.15
C ARG A 55 8.51 -1.21 -9.10
N ALA A 56 9.40 -0.41 -8.53
CA ALA A 56 9.30 1.04 -8.58
C ALA A 56 9.18 1.52 -10.04
N GLY A 57 8.27 2.47 -10.29
CA GLY A 57 7.96 3.00 -11.60
C GLY A 57 7.10 2.09 -12.49
N ALA A 58 6.83 0.84 -12.09
CA ALA A 58 5.99 -0.06 -12.88
C ALA A 58 4.51 0.35 -12.79
N PRO A 59 3.74 0.30 -13.90
CA PRO A 59 2.32 0.62 -13.90
C PRO A 59 1.49 -0.49 -13.23
N VAL A 60 0.48 -0.11 -12.45
CA VAL A 60 -0.46 -1.01 -11.78
C VAL A 60 -1.89 -0.48 -11.80
N HIS A 61 -2.84 -1.33 -12.16
CA HIS A 61 -4.26 -1.00 -12.17
C HIS A 61 -4.90 -1.47 -10.85
N LEU A 62 -5.62 -0.57 -10.18
CA LEU A 62 -6.38 -0.88 -8.97
C LEU A 62 -7.88 -0.63 -9.22
N ASP A 63 -8.70 -1.64 -8.95
CA ASP A 63 -10.17 -1.56 -8.93
C ASP A 63 -10.73 -2.54 -7.88
N VAL A 64 -10.61 -2.15 -6.61
CA VAL A 64 -10.94 -2.99 -5.45
C VAL A 64 -12.16 -2.41 -4.73
N PRO A 65 -13.33 -3.08 -4.78
CA PRO A 65 -14.56 -2.58 -4.14
C PRO A 65 -14.49 -2.56 -2.62
N ASP A 66 -13.80 -3.53 -2.01
CA ASP A 66 -13.65 -3.61 -0.56
C ASP A 66 -12.70 -2.53 -0.03
N ARG A 67 -13.18 -1.70 0.90
CA ARG A 67 -12.41 -0.55 1.43
C ARG A 67 -11.17 -0.99 2.19
N HIS A 68 -11.21 -2.11 2.89
CA HIS A 68 -10.05 -2.62 3.64
C HIS A 68 -8.95 -3.02 2.67
N LEU A 69 -9.28 -3.86 1.69
CA LEU A 69 -8.35 -4.35 0.69
C LEU A 69 -7.85 -3.22 -0.23
N TRP A 70 -8.71 -2.25 -0.56
CA TRP A 70 -8.32 -1.04 -1.29
C TRP A 70 -7.22 -0.26 -0.57
N VAL A 71 -7.41 0.05 0.73
CA VAL A 71 -6.43 0.79 1.51
C VAL A 71 -5.10 0.03 1.61
N VAL A 72 -5.15 -1.28 1.86
CA VAL A 72 -3.94 -2.13 1.90
C VAL A 72 -3.22 -2.13 0.55
N SER A 73 -3.97 -2.23 -0.56
CA SER A 73 -3.43 -2.22 -1.94
C SER A 73 -2.72 -0.90 -2.27
N VAL A 74 -3.39 0.23 -2.00
CA VAL A 74 -2.81 1.57 -2.21
C VAL A 74 -1.51 1.72 -1.45
N LEU A 75 -1.50 1.37 -0.15
CA LEU A 75 -0.31 1.50 0.68
C LEU A 75 0.82 0.57 0.23
N ALA A 76 0.50 -0.63 -0.25
CA ALA A 76 1.48 -1.57 -0.78
C ALA A 76 2.16 -1.06 -2.06
N ILE A 77 1.38 -0.56 -3.03
CA ILE A 77 1.97 -0.03 -4.28
C ILE A 77 2.76 1.26 -4.03
N VAL A 78 2.28 2.12 -3.12
CA VAL A 78 2.95 3.35 -2.73
C VAL A 78 4.29 3.04 -2.04
N ARG A 79 4.32 2.00 -1.21
CA ARG A 79 5.54 1.51 -0.56
C ARG A 79 6.58 0.98 -1.57
N LEU A 80 6.14 0.35 -2.66
CA LEU A 80 7.02 -0.14 -3.72
C LEU A 80 7.46 0.95 -4.71
N GLY A 81 6.84 2.13 -4.68
CA GLY A 81 7.09 3.17 -5.66
C GLY A 81 6.44 2.89 -7.03
N ALA A 82 5.42 2.03 -7.09
CA ALA A 82 4.72 1.73 -8.34
C ALA A 82 3.77 2.86 -8.75
N GLU A 83 3.40 2.91 -10.03
CA GLU A 83 2.60 3.99 -10.61
C GLU A 83 1.18 3.51 -10.93
N PRO A 84 0.13 4.15 -10.41
CA PRO A 84 -1.23 3.77 -10.73
C PRO A 84 -1.59 4.16 -12.16
N ASP A 85 -2.01 3.18 -12.95
CA ASP A 85 -2.38 3.34 -14.36
C ASP A 85 -3.60 2.45 -14.67
N PRO A 86 -4.73 3.01 -15.14
CA PRO A 86 -5.92 2.22 -15.47
C PRO A 86 -5.70 1.21 -16.61
N ASP A 87 -4.69 1.42 -17.45
CA ASP A 87 -4.40 0.56 -18.61
C ASP A 87 -3.28 -0.46 -18.32
N ALA A 88 -2.82 -0.56 -17.07
CA ALA A 88 -1.76 -1.49 -16.69
C ALA A 88 -2.18 -2.96 -16.79
N SER A 89 -1.25 -3.81 -17.23
CA SER A 89 -1.43 -5.27 -17.26
C SER A 89 -1.28 -5.94 -15.90
N PHE A 90 -0.50 -5.34 -14.98
CA PHE A 90 -0.47 -5.76 -13.59
C PHE A 90 -1.70 -5.18 -12.88
N THR A 91 -2.60 -6.03 -12.39
CA THR A 91 -3.89 -5.58 -11.83
C THR A 91 -4.12 -6.10 -10.42
N ILE A 92 -4.82 -5.32 -9.59
CA ILE A 92 -5.41 -5.73 -8.32
C ILE A 92 -6.88 -5.33 -8.37
N THR A 93 -7.76 -6.27 -8.70
CA THR A 93 -9.13 -5.94 -9.10
C THR A 93 -10.15 -7.00 -8.72
N GLY A 94 -11.43 -6.60 -8.71
CA GLY A 94 -12.57 -7.51 -8.67
C GLY A 94 -13.10 -7.82 -7.27
N ASP A 95 -14.11 -8.68 -7.22
CA ASP A 95 -14.75 -9.20 -6.01
C ASP A 95 -15.17 -10.67 -6.29
N PRO A 96 -14.41 -11.69 -5.82
CA PRO A 96 -13.25 -11.59 -4.92
C PRO A 96 -12.04 -10.89 -5.57
N VAL A 97 -11.19 -10.27 -4.74
CA VAL A 97 -10.02 -9.52 -5.22
C VAL A 97 -8.94 -10.47 -5.73
N MET A 98 -8.57 -10.27 -6.99
CA MET A 98 -7.52 -11.04 -7.69
C MET A 98 -6.36 -10.14 -8.08
N ILE A 99 -5.16 -10.70 -8.05
CA ILE A 99 -3.93 -10.08 -8.52
C ILE A 99 -3.51 -10.76 -9.82
N ARG A 100 -3.41 -10.00 -10.91
CA ARG A 100 -2.88 -10.49 -12.18
C ARG A 100 -1.45 -9.99 -12.37
N ALA A 101 -0.53 -10.91 -12.64
CA ALA A 101 0.84 -10.61 -12.98
C ALA A 101 1.22 -11.43 -14.23
N ALA A 102 1.56 -10.73 -15.32
CA ALA A 102 1.71 -11.36 -16.64
C ALA A 102 0.46 -12.19 -17.02
N ASP A 103 0.62 -13.49 -17.31
CA ASP A 103 -0.46 -14.41 -17.68
C ASP A 103 -1.00 -15.23 -16.49
N GLU A 104 -0.61 -14.89 -15.26
CA GLU A 104 -0.99 -15.60 -14.05
C GLU A 104 -1.91 -14.77 -13.15
N GLU A 105 -2.83 -15.45 -12.46
CA GLU A 105 -3.76 -14.85 -11.50
C GLU A 105 -3.65 -15.52 -10.15
N TYR A 106 -3.67 -14.70 -9.10
CA TYR A 106 -3.55 -15.13 -7.71
C TYR A 106 -4.64 -14.49 -6.86
N GLU A 107 -5.15 -15.23 -5.88
CA GLU A 107 -6.01 -14.64 -4.85
C GLU A 107 -5.22 -13.62 -4.03
N PHE A 108 -5.84 -12.48 -3.73
CA PHE A 108 -5.22 -11.43 -2.92
C PHE A 108 -4.62 -11.96 -1.60
N ASP A 109 -5.38 -12.79 -0.88
CA ASP A 109 -4.96 -13.34 0.41
C ASP A 109 -3.78 -14.31 0.28
N LEU A 110 -3.66 -15.03 -0.84
CA LEU A 110 -2.51 -15.89 -1.11
C LEU A 110 -1.22 -15.04 -1.25
N VAL A 111 -1.27 -13.97 -2.04
CA VAL A 111 -0.13 -13.07 -2.25
C VAL A 111 0.24 -12.36 -0.96
N LEU A 112 -0.76 -11.86 -0.21
CA LEU A 112 -0.56 -11.25 1.10
C LEU A 112 0.15 -12.21 2.07
N ARG A 113 -0.31 -13.47 2.15
CA ARG A 113 0.29 -14.48 3.03
C ARG A 113 1.72 -14.83 2.61
N ALA A 114 1.97 -15.00 1.31
CA ALA A 114 3.32 -15.29 0.80
C ALA A 114 4.30 -14.17 1.16
N GLY A 115 3.88 -12.91 0.99
CA GLY A 115 4.72 -11.75 1.28
C GLY A 115 5.02 -11.50 2.76
N ARG A 116 4.36 -12.20 3.70
CA ARG A 116 4.72 -12.16 5.14
C ARG A 116 6.12 -12.72 5.42
N VAL A 117 6.65 -13.54 4.51
CA VAL A 117 8.00 -14.12 4.65
C VAL A 117 9.08 -13.05 4.49
N ASP A 118 8.87 -12.09 3.59
CA ASP A 118 9.78 -10.95 3.37
C ASP A 118 8.99 -9.67 3.07
N PRO A 119 8.37 -9.04 4.09
CA PRO A 119 7.62 -7.81 3.91
C PRO A 119 8.52 -6.69 3.36
N ALA A 120 8.03 -5.97 2.35
CA ALA A 120 8.84 -4.93 1.73
C ALA A 120 9.08 -3.77 2.72
N PRO A 121 10.33 -3.26 2.84
CA PRO A 121 10.59 -2.01 3.56
C PRO A 121 10.07 -0.80 2.75
N SER A 122 9.85 0.32 3.42
CA SER A 122 9.69 1.60 2.74
C SER A 122 11.04 2.11 2.26
N SER A 123 11.06 2.85 1.14
CA SER A 123 12.26 3.57 0.73
C SER A 123 12.62 4.65 1.76
N VAL A 124 13.89 5.03 1.84
CA VAL A 124 14.30 6.16 2.71
C VAL A 124 13.78 7.48 2.13
N HIS A 125 13.79 7.59 0.81
CA HIS A 125 13.39 8.78 0.07
C HIS A 125 12.57 8.39 -1.15
N ASP A 126 11.58 9.22 -1.47
CA ASP A 126 10.88 9.12 -2.75
C ASP A 126 11.78 9.62 -3.89
N GLU A 127 11.52 9.13 -5.10
CA GLU A 127 12.15 9.63 -6.31
C GLU A 127 11.39 10.84 -6.85
N GLY A 128 12.11 11.95 -7.06
CA GLY A 128 11.51 13.18 -7.59
C GLY A 128 10.31 13.65 -6.77
N ASP A 129 9.19 13.87 -7.47
CA ASP A 129 7.88 14.30 -6.99
C ASP A 129 6.90 13.14 -6.74
N TYR A 130 7.38 11.88 -6.68
CA TYR A 130 6.52 10.69 -6.51
C TYR A 130 5.54 10.83 -5.33
N GLY A 131 6.05 11.22 -4.15
CA GLY A 131 5.22 11.40 -2.96
C GLY A 131 4.09 12.42 -3.18
N GLU A 132 4.38 13.55 -3.81
CA GLU A 132 3.38 14.60 -4.10
C GLU A 132 2.32 14.12 -5.10
N ARG A 133 2.72 13.32 -6.11
CA ARG A 133 1.76 12.71 -7.04
C ARG A 133 0.85 11.71 -6.34
N MET A 134 1.41 10.84 -5.49
CA MET A 134 0.63 9.86 -4.76
C MET A 134 -0.32 10.52 -3.77
N GLU A 135 0.13 11.54 -3.02
CA GLU A 135 -0.73 12.33 -2.13
C GLU A 135 -1.91 12.97 -2.88
N ARG A 136 -1.70 13.43 -4.13
CA ARG A 136 -2.77 13.98 -4.96
C ARG A 136 -3.72 12.91 -5.49
N ARG A 137 -3.20 11.74 -5.85
CA ARG A 137 -3.95 10.65 -6.47
C ARG A 137 -4.78 9.84 -5.47
N PHE A 138 -4.27 9.66 -4.25
CA PHE A 138 -4.84 8.86 -3.17
C PHE A 138 -5.05 9.70 -1.91
N GLY A 139 -5.45 10.96 -2.07
CA GLY A 139 -5.55 11.92 -0.97
C GLY A 139 -6.51 11.48 0.14
N ASP A 140 -7.56 10.72 -0.18
CA ASP A 140 -8.49 10.19 0.82
C ASP A 140 -7.80 9.21 1.79
N VAL A 141 -6.85 8.40 1.29
CA VAL A 141 -6.05 7.46 2.09
C VAL A 141 -4.87 8.18 2.73
N LEU A 142 -4.01 8.80 1.91
CA LEU A 142 -2.72 9.32 2.34
C LEU A 142 -2.86 10.56 3.20
N ALA A 143 -3.76 11.50 2.90
CA ALA A 143 -3.88 12.71 3.72
C ALA A 143 -4.28 12.37 5.16
N THR A 144 -5.21 11.43 5.34
CA THR A 144 -5.65 10.99 6.68
C THR A 144 -4.49 10.40 7.47
N LEU A 145 -3.78 9.43 6.90
CA LEU A 145 -2.66 8.76 7.57
C LEU A 145 -1.46 9.70 7.78
N LEU A 146 -1.20 10.64 6.86
CA LEU A 146 -0.17 11.67 7.03
C LEU A 146 -0.47 12.64 8.18
N HIS A 147 -1.71 12.76 8.64
CA HIS A 147 -2.05 13.54 9.84
C HIS A 147 -2.25 12.67 11.08
N GLY A 148 -2.01 11.36 10.96
CA GLY A 148 -2.21 10.44 12.07
C GLY A 148 -3.67 10.10 12.34
N GLY A 149 -4.58 10.34 11.39
CA GLY A 149 -6.00 10.03 11.55
C GLY A 149 -6.33 8.54 11.42
N THR A 150 -7.61 8.23 11.51
CA THR A 150 -8.18 6.89 11.26
C THR A 150 -9.04 6.95 10.01
N LEU A 151 -8.78 6.07 9.04
CA LEU A 151 -9.61 5.89 7.85
C LEU A 151 -10.91 5.18 8.23
N THR A 152 -12.03 5.60 7.63
CA THR A 152 -13.37 5.04 7.86
C THR A 152 -14.08 4.75 6.55
#